data_AF-A0A0F9BDL9-F1
#
_entry.id   AF-A0A0F9BDL9-F1
#
_cell.length_a   1.000
_cell.length_b   1.000
_cell.length_c   1.000
_cell.angle_alpha   90.00
_cell.angle_beta   90.00
_cell.angle_gamma   90.00
#
_symmetry.space_group_name_H-M   'P 1'
#
loop_
_entity.id
_entity.type
_entity.pdbx_description
1 polymer ?
#
loop_
_entity_poly.entity_id
_entity_poly.type
_entity_poly.pdbx_seq_one_letter_code
_entity_poly.pdbx_strand_id
1 'polypeptide(L)'
;MSSSAIEFKLASLSATDNLQYGGSFNHKLYQNYPFPGLDHLPALRNNTQQRLDFLLGHLGDVKGKRLLDIGCANGALTLGLARAGAEVTGLDANGFEIQLAQLAAVALKMPNTRFYLWNVVDSVQGGRYDITLFLSVWKWMVRSHGFEAANEALR
;
A
#
# COMPACT_ATOMS: atom_id res chain seq x y z
N MET A 1 1.48 12.41 -15.72
CA MET A 1 1.88 11.09 -16.24
C MET A 1 0.65 10.22 -16.29
N SER A 2 0.35 9.61 -17.44
CA SER A 2 -0.81 8.73 -17.64
C SER A 2 -0.58 7.34 -17.03
N SER A 3 -1.60 6.48 -17.01
CA SER A 3 -1.53 5.05 -16.62
C SER A 3 -0.33 4.29 -17.22
N SER A 4 0.19 4.76 -18.36
CA SER A 4 1.34 4.22 -19.09
C SER A 4 2.58 3.91 -18.23
N ALA A 5 2.92 4.75 -17.25
CA ALA A 5 4.11 4.51 -16.41
C ALA A 5 3.92 3.31 -15.47
N ILE A 6 2.69 3.09 -15.00
CA ILE A 6 2.31 1.98 -14.13
C ILE A 6 2.23 0.69 -14.96
N GLU A 7 1.62 0.78 -16.15
CA GLU A 7 1.56 -0.33 -17.12
C GLU A 7 2.97 -0.81 -17.50
N PHE A 8 3.88 0.12 -17.81
CA PHE A 8 5.28 -0.20 -18.10
C PHE A 8 5.97 -0.90 -16.92
N LYS A 9 5.75 -0.41 -15.69
CA LYS A 9 6.30 -1.03 -14.48
C LYS A 9 5.74 -2.43 -14.25
N LEU A 10 4.45 -2.66 -14.50
CA LEU A 10 3.83 -3.99 -14.43
C LEU A 10 4.36 -4.94 -15.50
N ALA A 11 4.58 -4.43 -16.72
CA ALA A 11 5.15 -5.21 -17.81
C ALA A 11 6.58 -5.68 -17.51
N SER A 12 7.34 -4.95 -16.68
CA SER A 12 8.69 -5.35 -16.28
C SER A 12 8.74 -6.49 -15.26
N LEU A 13 7.60 -6.91 -14.70
CA LEU A 13 7.54 -7.91 -13.64
C LEU A 13 7.54 -9.34 -14.22
N SER A 14 8.45 -10.19 -13.76
CA SER A 14 8.55 -11.60 -14.18
C SER A 14 7.57 -12.52 -13.41
N ALA A 15 7.43 -13.77 -13.87
CA ALA A 15 6.61 -14.79 -13.21
C ALA A 15 7.16 -15.28 -11.86
N THR A 16 8.38 -14.89 -11.47
CA THR A 16 9.01 -15.29 -10.20
C THR A 16 9.22 -14.13 -9.24
N ASP A 17 8.94 -12.90 -9.66
CA ASP A 17 9.09 -11.72 -8.82
C ASP A 17 8.09 -11.77 -7.64
N ASN A 18 8.47 -11.20 -6.49
CA ASN A 18 7.61 -11.00 -5.32
C ASN A 18 7.12 -12.27 -4.57
N LEU A 19 7.69 -13.44 -4.84
CA LEU A 19 7.36 -14.69 -4.12
C LEU A 19 7.68 -14.64 -2.61
N GLN A 20 8.56 -13.72 -2.18
CA GLN A 20 9.01 -13.59 -0.80
C GLN A 20 7.95 -12.94 0.12
N TYR A 21 7.34 -11.83 -0.29
CA TYR A 21 6.47 -11.01 0.58
C TYR A 21 4.99 -11.04 0.18
N GLY A 22 4.65 -11.71 -0.94
CA GLY A 22 3.36 -11.52 -1.60
C GLY A 22 3.29 -10.12 -2.26
N GLY A 23 2.36 -9.92 -3.19
CA GLY A 23 2.23 -8.64 -3.89
C GLY A 23 1.78 -8.80 -5.33
N SER A 24 2.10 -7.79 -6.15
CA SER A 24 1.88 -7.79 -7.59
C SER A 24 2.67 -8.93 -8.21
N PHE A 25 2.02 -9.68 -9.09
CA PHE A 25 2.52 -10.94 -9.62
C PHE A 25 2.04 -11.16 -11.05
N ASN A 26 2.92 -11.67 -11.92
CA ASN A 26 2.61 -12.01 -13.30
C ASN A 26 1.85 -10.89 -14.03
N HIS A 27 2.43 -9.69 -14.04
CA HIS A 27 1.86 -8.48 -14.67
C HIS A 27 0.53 -7.99 -14.09
N LYS A 28 0.14 -8.45 -12.89
CA LYS A 28 -1.07 -8.00 -12.19
C LYS A 28 -0.71 -7.26 -10.92
N LEU A 29 -1.42 -6.17 -10.65
CA LEU A 29 -1.36 -5.45 -9.38
C LEU A 29 -1.80 -6.36 -8.22
N TYR A 30 -1.27 -6.14 -7.03
CA TYR A 30 -1.80 -6.79 -5.83
C TYR A 30 -3.27 -6.40 -5.58
N GLN A 31 -3.57 -5.10 -5.65
CA GLN A 31 -4.89 -4.52 -5.46
C GLN A 31 -5.26 -3.61 -6.64
N ASN A 32 -6.48 -3.70 -7.14
CA ASN A 32 -6.97 -2.78 -8.17
C ASN A 32 -7.04 -1.35 -7.61
N TYR A 33 -6.62 -0.36 -8.40
CA TYR A 33 -6.73 1.05 -8.00
C TYR A 33 -8.19 1.52 -8.11
N PRO A 34 -8.78 2.09 -7.05
CA PRO A 34 -10.17 2.56 -7.07
C PRO A 34 -10.29 3.97 -7.70
N PHE A 35 -9.61 4.21 -8.83
CA PHE A 35 -9.48 5.52 -9.45
C PHE A 35 -9.78 5.46 -10.95
N PRO A 36 -10.58 6.40 -11.48
CA PRO A 36 -10.80 6.49 -12.92
C PRO A 36 -9.48 6.56 -13.70
N GLY A 37 -9.34 5.69 -14.68
CA GLY A 37 -8.17 5.61 -15.56
C GLY A 37 -7.03 4.75 -15.02
N LEU A 38 -7.18 4.17 -13.82
CA LEU A 38 -6.30 3.11 -13.28
C LEU A 38 -7.09 1.84 -12.90
N ASP A 39 -8.41 1.94 -12.87
CA ASP A 39 -9.35 0.88 -12.47
C ASP A 39 -9.45 -0.26 -13.48
N HIS A 40 -9.01 -0.04 -14.73
CA HIS A 40 -8.92 -1.07 -15.77
C HIS A 40 -7.69 -1.99 -15.63
N LEU A 41 -6.72 -1.60 -14.79
CA LEU A 41 -5.46 -2.35 -14.67
C LEU A 41 -5.71 -3.72 -14.03
N PRO A 42 -5.09 -4.79 -14.55
CA PRO A 42 -5.33 -6.14 -14.06
C PRO A 42 -4.80 -6.28 -12.63
N ALA A 43 -5.60 -6.89 -11.75
CA ALA A 43 -5.24 -7.08 -10.36
C ALA A 43 -5.62 -8.47 -9.82
N LEU A 44 -4.90 -8.91 -8.79
CA LEU A 44 -5.17 -10.14 -8.05
C LEU A 44 -6.36 -9.97 -7.10
N ARG A 45 -6.56 -8.77 -6.55
CA ARG A 45 -7.68 -8.40 -5.68
C ARG A 45 -8.45 -7.23 -6.27
N ASN A 46 -9.72 -7.47 -6.58
CA ASN A 46 -10.58 -6.51 -7.30
C ASN A 46 -11.66 -5.85 -6.44
N ASN A 47 -11.57 -5.95 -5.11
CA ASN A 47 -12.55 -5.41 -4.15
C ASN A 47 -12.05 -4.18 -3.39
N THR A 48 -11.09 -3.43 -3.92
CA THR A 48 -10.44 -2.32 -3.20
C THR A 48 -11.41 -1.21 -2.82
N GLN A 49 -12.35 -0.83 -3.70
CA GLN A 49 -13.36 0.19 -3.39
C GLN A 49 -14.27 -0.25 -2.23
N GLN A 50 -14.76 -1.48 -2.26
CA GLN A 50 -15.61 -2.03 -1.19
C GLN A 50 -14.89 -2.07 0.17
N ARG A 51 -13.60 -2.41 0.16
CA ARG A 51 -12.75 -2.39 1.37
C ARG A 51 -12.50 -0.96 1.86
N LEU A 52 -12.30 -0.01 0.95
CA LEU A 52 -12.16 1.40 1.29
C LEU A 52 -13.44 1.94 1.93
N ASP A 53 -14.61 1.63 1.34
CA ASP A 53 -15.92 2.05 1.87
C ASP A 53 -16.15 1.48 3.27
N PHE A 54 -15.82 0.19 3.47
CA PHE A 54 -15.87 -0.44 4.78
C PHE A 54 -14.98 0.28 5.80
N LEU A 55 -13.73 0.58 5.44
CA LEU A 55 -12.80 1.28 6.33
C LEU A 55 -13.30 2.68 6.67
N LEU A 56 -13.70 3.48 5.68
CA LEU A 56 -14.20 4.84 5.89
C LEU A 56 -15.46 4.86 6.77
N GLY A 57 -16.36 3.88 6.59
CA GLY A 57 -17.55 3.72 7.43
C GLY A 57 -17.23 3.50 8.91
N HIS A 58 -16.09 2.89 9.24
CA HIS A 58 -15.68 2.62 10.62
C HIS A 58 -14.72 3.68 11.19
N LEU A 59 -13.88 4.27 10.34
CA LEU A 59 -12.92 5.31 10.74
C LEU A 59 -13.59 6.68 10.93
N GLY A 60 -14.73 6.92 10.28
CA GLY A 60 -15.38 8.22 10.25
C GLY A 60 -14.63 9.23 9.39
N ASP A 61 -14.69 10.51 9.76
CA ASP A 61 -13.98 11.56 9.02
C ASP A 61 -12.47 11.43 9.22
N VAL A 62 -11.76 11.19 8.13
CA VAL A 62 -10.30 11.06 8.08
C VAL A 62 -9.59 12.33 7.60
N LYS A 63 -10.33 13.38 7.26
CA LYS A 63 -9.77 14.61 6.69
C LYS A 63 -8.76 15.26 7.62
N GLY A 64 -7.56 15.53 7.11
CA GLY A 64 -6.45 16.14 7.85
C GLY A 64 -5.81 15.23 8.90
N LYS A 65 -6.29 13.99 9.09
CA LYS A 65 -5.68 13.04 10.02
C LYS A 65 -4.41 12.46 9.41
N ARG A 66 -3.39 12.27 10.25
CA ARG A 66 -2.16 11.56 9.88
C ARG A 66 -2.42 10.07 9.99
N LEU A 67 -2.39 9.38 8.86
CA LEU A 67 -2.67 7.96 8.75
C LEU A 67 -1.41 7.19 8.32
N LEU A 68 -1.07 6.15 9.08
CA LEU A 68 -0.04 5.19 8.74
C LEU A 68 -0.68 3.91 8.18
N ASP A 69 -0.20 3.41 7.06
CA ASP A 69 -0.62 2.14 6.46
C ASP A 69 0.59 1.21 6.35
N ILE A 70 0.72 0.27 7.29
CA ILE A 70 1.81 -0.71 7.35
C ILE A 70 1.43 -1.89 6.46
N GLY A 71 2.33 -2.29 5.56
CA GLY A 71 2.08 -3.28 4.52
C GLY A 71 1.15 -2.76 3.43
N CYS A 72 1.39 -1.54 2.96
CA CYS A 72 0.50 -0.85 2.03
C CYS A 72 0.43 -1.47 0.62
N ALA A 73 1.37 -2.39 0.29
CA ALA A 73 1.57 -2.93 -1.04
C ALA A 73 1.61 -1.80 -2.09
N ASN A 74 0.95 -1.97 -3.24
CA ASN A 74 0.85 -0.97 -4.30
C ASN A 74 0.08 0.30 -3.91
N GLY A 75 -0.27 0.49 -2.63
CA GLY A 75 -0.83 1.74 -2.11
C GLY A 75 -2.28 2.01 -2.49
N ALA A 76 -3.00 1.05 -3.08
CA ALA A 76 -4.34 1.30 -3.62
C ALA A 76 -5.36 1.76 -2.56
N LEU A 77 -5.35 1.15 -1.37
CA LEU A 77 -6.16 1.60 -0.23
C LEU A 77 -5.65 2.91 0.35
N THR A 78 -4.33 3.03 0.52
CA THR A 78 -3.65 4.22 1.06
C THR A 78 -3.97 5.48 0.26
N LEU A 79 -3.90 5.38 -1.08
CA LEU A 79 -4.29 6.45 -2.00
C LEU A 79 -5.79 6.76 -1.89
N GLY A 80 -6.63 5.74 -1.69
CA GLY A 80 -8.06 5.91 -1.45
C GLY A 80 -8.36 6.76 -0.20
N LEU A 81 -7.61 6.53 0.88
CA LEU A 81 -7.69 7.31 2.11
C LEU A 81 -7.13 8.72 1.93
N ALA A 82 -6.08 8.88 1.11
CA ALA A 82 -5.57 10.19 0.72
C ALA A 82 -6.62 10.99 -0.08
N ARG A 83 -7.35 10.35 -1.00
CA ARG A 83 -8.48 10.97 -1.71
C ARG A 83 -9.59 11.42 -0.75
N ALA A 84 -9.81 10.67 0.33
CA ALA A 84 -10.75 11.06 1.40
C ALA A 84 -10.23 12.20 2.30
N GLY A 85 -9.00 12.68 2.07
CA GLY A 85 -8.44 13.87 2.72
C GLY A 85 -7.46 13.58 3.86
N ALA A 86 -7.11 12.31 4.12
CA ALA A 86 -6.07 11.97 5.10
C ALA A 86 -4.67 12.36 4.61
N GLU A 87 -3.76 12.66 5.53
CA GLU A 87 -2.31 12.73 5.25
C GLU A 87 -1.71 11.34 5.46
N VAL A 88 -1.38 10.65 4.37
CA VAL A 88 -1.05 9.23 4.45
C VAL A 88 0.45 8.96 4.33
N THR A 89 0.93 8.02 5.13
CA THR A 89 2.24 7.39 5.00
C THR A 89 2.04 5.89 4.79
N GLY A 90 2.48 5.36 3.65
CA GLY A 90 2.46 3.92 3.35
C GLY A 90 3.85 3.30 3.51
N LEU A 91 3.93 2.17 4.21
CA LEU A 91 5.16 1.41 4.42
C LEU A 91 5.00 0.00 3.84
N ASP A 92 6.00 -0.49 3.13
CA ASP A 92 6.03 -1.88 2.65
C ASP A 92 7.48 -2.38 2.50
N ALA A 93 7.70 -3.67 2.73
CA ALA A 93 9.01 -4.30 2.58
C ALA A 93 9.35 -4.60 1.11
N ASN A 94 8.37 -4.53 0.22
CA ASN A 94 8.54 -4.79 -1.20
C ASN A 94 8.80 -3.49 -1.99
N GLY A 95 10.05 -3.28 -2.39
CA GLY A 95 10.45 -2.11 -3.18
C GLY A 95 9.74 -1.98 -4.53
N PHE A 96 9.28 -3.08 -5.13
CA PHE A 96 8.48 -3.02 -6.35
C PHE A 96 7.09 -2.41 -6.09
N GLU A 97 6.44 -2.83 -5.01
CA GLU A 97 5.14 -2.30 -4.60
C GLU A 97 5.22 -0.82 -4.24
N ILE A 98 6.26 -0.40 -3.51
CA ILE A 98 6.49 1.01 -3.18
C ILE A 98 6.69 1.86 -4.44
N GLN A 99 7.41 1.35 -5.45
CA GLN A 99 7.54 2.07 -6.72
C GLN A 99 6.20 2.22 -7.44
N LEU A 100 5.34 1.18 -7.44
CA LEU A 100 4.00 1.29 -8.01
C LEU A 100 3.15 2.32 -7.26
N ALA A 101 3.19 2.34 -5.93
CA ALA A 101 2.46 3.28 -5.10
C ALA A 101 2.90 4.74 -5.38
N GLN A 102 4.22 4.97 -5.48
CA GLN A 102 4.79 6.27 -5.81
C GLN A 102 4.40 6.73 -7.23
N LEU A 103 4.46 5.84 -8.23
CA LEU A 103 4.03 6.14 -9.59
C LEU A 103 2.53 6.50 -9.63
N ALA A 104 1.70 5.76 -8.91
CA ALA A 104 0.27 6.03 -8.81
C ALA A 104 -0.02 7.38 -8.11
N ALA A 105 0.69 7.71 -7.03
CA ALA A 105 0.58 9.01 -6.37
C ALA A 105 0.88 10.18 -7.32
N VAL A 106 1.94 10.06 -8.12
CA VAL A 106 2.32 11.06 -9.12
C VAL A 106 1.27 11.16 -10.23
N ALA A 107 0.80 10.02 -10.76
CA ALA A 107 -0.21 9.98 -11.81
C ALA A 107 -1.54 10.61 -11.36
N LEU A 108 -1.95 10.34 -10.12
CA LEU A 108 -3.18 10.85 -9.50
C LEU A 108 -3.04 12.25 -8.89
N LYS A 109 -1.83 12.84 -8.92
CA LYS A 109 -1.52 14.16 -8.32
C LYS A 109 -1.93 14.23 -6.83
N MET A 110 -1.46 13.27 -6.04
CA MET A 110 -1.77 13.17 -4.61
C MET A 110 -0.58 13.61 -3.72
N PRO A 111 -0.41 14.92 -3.45
CA PRO A 111 0.74 15.41 -2.69
C PRO A 111 0.66 15.07 -1.19
N ASN A 112 -0.51 14.69 -0.67
CA ASN A 112 -0.74 14.28 0.71
C ASN A 112 -0.36 12.82 0.98
N THR A 113 0.54 12.25 0.17
CA THR A 113 0.98 10.85 0.25
C THR A 113 2.49 10.76 0.35
N ARG A 114 2.97 9.83 1.16
CA ARG A 114 4.38 9.45 1.27
C ARG A 114 4.49 7.92 1.30
N PHE A 115 5.41 7.34 0.55
CA PHE A 115 5.61 5.89 0.48
C PHE A 115 7.07 5.54 0.68
N TYR A 116 7.36 4.65 1.62
CA TYR A 116 8.72 4.27 1.99
C TYR A 116 8.90 2.76 1.98
N LEU A 117 10.06 2.33 1.46
CA LEU A 117 10.56 0.99 1.71
C LEU A 117 10.86 0.88 3.21
N TRP A 118 10.31 -0.14 3.85
CA TRP A 118 10.42 -0.34 5.29
C TRP A 118 10.40 -1.83 5.63
N ASN A 119 11.28 -2.25 6.53
CA ASN A 119 11.30 -3.61 7.05
C ASN A 119 10.86 -3.64 8.52
N VAL A 120 10.38 -4.79 8.97
CA VAL A 120 9.83 -5.01 10.33
C VAL A 120 10.79 -4.64 11.46
N VAL A 121 12.10 -4.74 11.20
CA VAL A 121 13.15 -4.44 12.16
C VAL A 121 13.50 -2.94 12.21
N ASP A 122 12.97 -2.15 11.27
CA ASP A 122 13.24 -0.72 11.20
C ASP A 122 12.23 0.07 12.03
N SER A 123 12.67 1.17 12.64
CA SER A 123 11.75 2.08 13.31
C SER A 123 10.80 2.76 12.31
N VAL A 124 9.53 2.81 12.65
CA VAL A 124 8.54 3.60 11.90
C VAL A 124 8.89 5.09 12.01
N GLN A 125 9.18 5.70 10.86
CA GLN A 125 9.46 7.13 10.76
C GLN A 125 8.16 7.94 10.82
N GLY A 126 8.22 9.23 11.20
CA GLY A 126 7.06 10.14 11.05
C GLY A 126 6.31 10.53 12.33
N GLY A 127 6.78 10.09 13.50
CA GLY A 127 6.23 10.51 14.79
C GLY A 127 4.85 9.91 15.09
N ARG A 128 4.02 10.64 15.83
CA ARG A 128 2.67 10.18 16.21
C ARG A 128 1.74 10.15 14.99
N TYR A 129 0.93 9.10 14.87
CA TYR A 129 -0.16 9.02 13.90
C TYR A 129 -1.52 9.04 14.61
N ASP A 130 -2.55 9.55 13.94
CA ASP A 130 -3.92 9.56 14.46
C ASP A 130 -4.62 8.23 14.17
N ILE A 131 -4.26 7.59 13.05
CA ILE A 131 -4.80 6.29 12.62
C ILE A 131 -3.63 5.43 12.13
N THR A 132 -3.58 4.17 12.55
CA THR A 132 -2.66 3.17 12.00
C THR A 132 -3.46 1.99 11.47
N LEU A 133 -3.25 1.67 10.19
CA LEU A 133 -3.73 0.45 9.56
C LEU A 133 -2.62 -0.59 9.58
N PHE A 134 -2.98 -1.79 10.02
CA PHE A 134 -2.12 -2.96 10.06
C PHE A 134 -2.91 -4.18 9.62
N LEU A 135 -3.13 -4.29 8.31
CA LEU A 135 -4.09 -5.23 7.73
C LEU A 135 -3.36 -6.43 7.11
N SER A 136 -3.49 -7.61 7.72
CA SER A 136 -2.97 -8.86 7.17
C SER A 136 -1.44 -8.94 7.00
N VAL A 137 -0.67 -8.12 7.72
CA VAL A 137 0.80 -8.02 7.62
C VAL A 137 1.54 -8.99 8.54
N TRP A 138 1.05 -9.19 9.77
CA TRP A 138 1.79 -9.93 10.81
C TRP A 138 2.26 -11.33 10.36
N LYS A 139 1.43 -12.09 9.64
CA LYS A 139 1.83 -13.41 9.11
C LYS A 139 3.04 -13.35 8.16
N TRP A 140 3.21 -12.25 7.44
CA TRP A 140 4.36 -12.01 6.56
C TRP A 140 5.60 -11.64 7.36
N MET A 141 5.44 -10.86 8.44
CA MET A 141 6.53 -10.61 9.40
C MET A 141 7.03 -11.93 10.01
N VAL A 142 6.12 -12.80 10.47
CA VAL A 142 6.47 -14.12 11.01
C VAL A 142 7.18 -14.97 9.97
N ARG A 143 6.67 -15.02 8.73
CA ARG A 143 7.28 -15.80 7.64
C ARG A 143 8.70 -15.32 7.30
N SER A 144 8.95 -14.01 7.31
CA SER A 144 10.24 -13.45 6.89
C SER A 144 11.26 -13.30 8.02
N HIS A 145 10.82 -13.12 9.27
CA HIS A 145 11.71 -12.77 10.40
C HIS A 145 11.52 -13.65 11.64
N GLY A 146 10.56 -14.58 11.63
CA GLY A 146 10.23 -15.42 12.77
C GLY A 146 9.22 -14.78 13.73
N PHE A 147 8.64 -15.63 14.59
CA PHE A 147 7.55 -15.26 15.49
C PHE A 147 7.97 -14.23 16.55
N GLU A 148 9.17 -14.35 17.11
CA GLU A 148 9.68 -13.46 18.16
C GLU A 148 9.87 -12.03 17.65
N ALA A 149 10.64 -11.86 16.57
CA ALA A 149 10.88 -10.56 15.96
C ALA A 149 9.57 -9.88 15.51
N ALA A 150 8.63 -10.66 14.95
CA ALA A 150 7.33 -10.13 14.52
C ALA A 150 6.48 -9.60 15.68
N ASN A 151 6.57 -10.20 16.87
CA ASN A 151 5.85 -9.74 18.06
C ASN A 151 6.55 -8.56 18.75
N GLU A 152 7.87 -8.53 18.74
CA GLU A 152 8.64 -7.41 19.29
C GLU A 152 8.36 -6.11 18.54
N ALA A 153 8.23 -6.17 17.20
CA ALA A 153 7.90 -5.03 16.37
C ALA A 153 6.50 -4.43 16.58
N LEU A 154 5.63 -5.10 17.36
CA LEU A 154 4.28 -4.61 17.69
C LEU A 154 4.15 -4.08 19.12
N ARG A 155 5.23 -4.11 19.91
CA ARG A 155 5.26 -3.56 21.27
C ARG A 155 5.55 -2.07 21.24
#